data_AF-A0A3N4LJ92-F1
#
_entry.id   AF-A0A3N4LJ92-F1
#
_cell.length_a   1.000
_cell.length_b   1.000
_cell.length_c   1.000
_cell.angle_alpha   90.00
_cell.angle_beta   90.00
_cell.angle_gamma   90.00
#
_symmetry.space_group_name_H-M   'P 1'
#
loop_
_entity.id
_entity.type
_entity.pdbx_description
1 polymer ?
#
loop_
_entity_poly.entity_id
_entity_poly.type
_entity_poly.pdbx_seq_one_letter_code
_entity_poly.pdbx_strand_id
1 'polypeptide(L)'
;MDDTNGVSKINSLQNGILLRVDIHQLFDQYLISVNPDDGYKVVVFDDDHLGLDGRVLDPVCRDPNNAHRVLDELLRWHFRQSVLANMRGAGEPIFEHDFSGGDMIGVISKEPYAKERLEMEVATRLRGQSV
;
A
#
# COMPACT_ATOMS: atom_id res chain seq x y z
N MET A 1 26.34 11.14 5.26
CA MET A 1 25.34 11.56 6.25
C MET A 1 24.97 12.97 5.86
N ASP A 2 23.79 13.15 5.27
CA ASP A 2 23.22 14.45 4.96
C ASP A 2 21.85 14.48 5.62
N ASP A 3 21.79 15.24 6.70
CA ASP A 3 20.62 15.48 7.53
C ASP A 3 19.77 16.57 6.87
N THR A 4 18.89 16.19 5.94
CA THR A 4 17.72 17.02 5.62
C THR A 4 16.54 16.60 6.48
N ASN A 5 16.48 17.22 7.66
CA ASN A 5 15.27 17.71 8.33
C ASN A 5 13.93 17.32 7.68
N GLY A 6 13.18 16.42 8.32
CA GLY A 6 11.73 16.54 8.54
C GLY A 6 10.76 16.74 7.36
N VAL A 7 11.20 16.71 6.10
CA VAL A 7 10.29 16.77 4.95
C VAL A 7 9.74 15.37 4.73
N SER A 8 8.47 15.18 5.03
CA SER A 8 7.75 13.95 4.72
C SER A 8 7.94 13.60 3.23
N LYS A 9 8.56 12.44 2.95
CA LYS A 9 8.74 11.92 1.59
C LYS A 9 7.47 11.27 1.02
N ILE A 10 6.32 11.42 1.71
CA ILE A 10 5.00 10.93 1.27
C ILE A 10 4.72 11.32 -0.19
N ASN A 11 5.03 12.57 -0.57
CA ASN A 11 4.80 13.09 -1.92
C ASN A 11 5.98 12.90 -2.86
N SER A 12 6.93 12.00 -2.55
CA SER A 12 8.04 11.71 -3.47
C SER A 12 7.55 10.92 -4.68
N LEU A 13 8.06 11.25 -5.86
CA LEU A 13 7.82 10.47 -7.09
C LEU A 13 8.24 9.00 -6.92
N GLN A 14 9.24 8.75 -6.08
CA GLN A 14 9.74 7.41 -5.78
C GLN A 14 8.79 6.55 -4.93
N ASN A 15 7.75 7.17 -4.35
CA ASN A 15 6.70 6.54 -3.54
C ASN A 15 5.44 6.23 -4.37
N GLY A 16 5.46 6.45 -5.68
CA GLY A 16 4.28 6.29 -6.52
C GLY A 16 4.51 5.41 -7.74
N ILE A 17 3.48 4.68 -8.14
CA ILE A 17 3.39 3.99 -9.43
C ILE A 17 2.08 4.42 -10.09
N LEU A 18 2.13 4.74 -11.38
CA LEU A 18 0.92 5.02 -12.13
C LEU A 18 0.25 3.70 -12.55
N LEU A 19 -0.99 3.49 -12.12
CA LEU A 19 -1.76 2.28 -12.36
C LEU A 19 -3.07 2.59 -13.08
N ARG A 20 -3.60 1.60 -13.80
CA ARG A 20 -4.99 1.65 -14.29
C ARG A 20 -5.93 1.69 -13.10
N VAL A 21 -7.04 2.41 -13.20
CA VAL A 21 -7.94 2.70 -12.05
C VAL A 21 -8.42 1.46 -11.29
N ASP A 22 -8.70 0.36 -12.00
CA ASP A 22 -9.10 -0.92 -11.42
C ASP A 22 -7.93 -1.65 -10.72
N ILE A 23 -6.73 -1.56 -11.27
CA ILE A 23 -5.50 -2.11 -10.66
C ILE A 23 -5.10 -1.28 -9.43
N HIS A 24 -5.26 0.04 -9.48
CA HIS A 24 -5.01 0.94 -8.36
C HIS A 24 -5.86 0.57 -7.15
N GLN A 25 -7.17 0.33 -7.35
CA GLN A 25 -8.07 -0.09 -6.27
C GLN A 25 -7.61 -1.40 -5.59
N LEU A 26 -7.11 -2.36 -6.37
CA LEU A 26 -6.59 -3.63 -5.82
C LEU A 26 -5.27 -3.43 -5.07
N PHE A 27 -4.43 -2.50 -5.54
CA PHE A 27 -3.15 -2.16 -4.92
C PHE A 27 -3.38 -1.51 -3.55
N ASP A 28 -4.23 -0.49 -3.46
CA ASP A 28 -4.58 0.20 -2.20
C ASP A 28 -5.22 -0.73 -1.16
N GLN A 29 -6.00 -1.71 -1.64
CA GLN A 29 -6.61 -2.76 -0.79
C GLN A 29 -5.64 -3.89 -0.44
N TYR A 30 -4.40 -3.80 -0.88
CA TYR A 30 -3.37 -4.81 -0.71
C TYR A 30 -3.71 -6.20 -1.28
N LEU A 31 -4.63 -6.27 -2.24
CA LEU A 31 -5.02 -7.50 -2.94
C LEU A 31 -4.02 -7.88 -4.03
N ILE A 32 -3.22 -6.91 -4.47
CA ILE A 32 -2.06 -7.12 -5.34
C ILE A 32 -0.84 -6.42 -4.78
N SER A 33 0.34 -6.91 -5.11
CA SER A 33 1.60 -6.28 -4.71
C SER A 33 2.75 -6.65 -5.64
N VAL A 34 3.90 -6.01 -5.48
CA VAL A 34 5.13 -6.31 -6.23
C VAL A 34 6.22 -6.71 -5.25
N ASN A 35 6.84 -7.87 -5.46
CA ASN A 35 7.96 -8.33 -4.67
C ASN A 35 9.30 -7.94 -5.32
N PRO A 36 10.00 -6.89 -4.83
CA PRO A 36 11.28 -6.48 -5.38
C PRO A 36 12.39 -7.52 -5.13
N ASP A 37 12.22 -8.42 -4.15
CA ASP A 37 13.21 -9.45 -3.80
C ASP A 37 13.03 -10.74 -4.63
N ASP A 38 11.94 -10.86 -5.39
CA ASP A 38 11.65 -11.97 -6.31
C ASP A 38 11.50 -11.45 -7.75
N GLY A 39 12.52 -10.73 -8.22
CA GLY A 39 12.58 -10.26 -9.61
C GLY A 39 11.49 -9.25 -10.00
N TYR A 40 10.94 -8.50 -9.04
CA TYR A 40 9.82 -7.57 -9.24
C TYR A 40 8.54 -8.25 -9.74
N LYS A 41 8.33 -9.50 -9.30
CA LYS A 41 7.13 -10.27 -9.60
C LYS A 41 5.90 -9.64 -8.95
N VAL A 42 4.82 -9.52 -9.72
CA VAL A 42 3.49 -9.18 -9.24
C VAL A 42 2.89 -10.40 -8.54
N VAL A 43 2.37 -10.19 -7.33
CA VAL A 43 1.71 -11.21 -6.53
C VAL A 43 0.26 -10.79 -6.31
N VAL A 44 -0.67 -11.68 -6.66
CA VAL A 44 -2.10 -11.52 -6.39
C VAL A 44 -2.48 -12.36 -5.18
N PHE A 45 -3.18 -11.76 -4.23
CA PHE A 45 -3.58 -12.40 -2.96
C PHE A 45 -5.05 -12.87 -2.95
N ASP A 46 -5.78 -12.60 -4.03
CA ASP A 46 -7.17 -12.99 -4.27
C ASP A 46 -7.31 -13.68 -5.64
N ASP A 47 -8.53 -13.82 -6.15
CA ASP A 47 -8.80 -14.33 -7.49
C ASP A 47 -8.14 -13.47 -8.59
N ASP A 48 -7.25 -14.08 -9.38
CA ASP A 48 -6.52 -13.40 -10.46
C ASP A 48 -7.34 -13.25 -11.75
N HIS A 49 -8.45 -12.49 -11.68
CA HIS A 49 -9.33 -12.25 -12.81
C HIS A 49 -8.67 -11.45 -13.96
N LEU A 50 -7.60 -10.72 -13.66
CA LEU A 50 -6.88 -9.88 -14.62
C LEU A 50 -5.63 -10.56 -15.19
N GLY A 51 -5.29 -11.77 -14.73
CA GLY A 51 -4.11 -12.52 -15.15
C GLY A 51 -2.80 -11.78 -14.84
N LEU A 52 -2.74 -11.09 -13.71
CA LEU A 52 -1.61 -10.28 -13.25
C LEU A 52 -0.57 -11.08 -12.49
N ASP A 53 -0.95 -12.20 -11.87
CA ASP A 53 -0.02 -12.96 -11.03
C ASP A 53 1.16 -13.47 -11.86
N GLY A 54 2.36 -13.33 -11.31
CA GLY A 54 3.59 -13.74 -11.97
C GLY A 54 4.06 -12.84 -13.12
N ARG A 55 3.33 -11.78 -13.47
CA ARG A 55 3.88 -10.72 -14.32
C ARG A 55 5.01 -10.00 -13.60
N VAL A 56 5.81 -9.24 -14.36
CA VAL A 56 6.93 -8.47 -13.82
C VAL A 56 6.62 -6.99 -13.96
N LEU A 57 6.91 -6.20 -12.92
CA LEU A 57 6.76 -4.74 -12.97
C LEU A 57 7.60 -4.16 -14.12
N ASP A 58 7.01 -3.21 -14.83
CA ASP A 58 7.63 -2.59 -16.00
C ASP A 58 9.02 -2.03 -15.66
N PRO A 59 10.06 -2.30 -16.49
CA PRO A 59 11.41 -1.76 -16.30
C PRO A 59 11.46 -0.25 -16.05
N VAL A 60 10.54 0.54 -16.63
CA VAL A 60 10.49 2.00 -16.45
C VAL A 60 10.36 2.40 -14.97
N CYS A 61 9.70 1.57 -14.16
CA CYS A 61 9.49 1.80 -12.73
C CYS A 61 10.70 1.41 -11.87
N ARG A 62 11.64 0.63 -12.41
CA ARG A 62 12.74 -0.02 -11.66
C ARG A 62 14.12 0.15 -12.29
N ASP A 63 14.26 1.01 -13.30
CA ASP A 63 15.54 1.31 -13.93
C ASP A 63 16.49 1.95 -12.90
N PRO A 64 17.63 1.32 -12.55
CA PRO A 64 18.57 1.88 -11.58
C PRO A 64 19.19 3.22 -12.02
N ASN A 65 19.16 3.55 -13.31
CA ASN A 65 19.64 4.82 -13.84
C ASN A 65 18.58 5.93 -13.78
N ASN A 66 17.33 5.60 -13.46
CA ASN A 66 16.25 6.56 -13.31
C ASN A 66 16.14 7.00 -11.84
N ALA A 67 16.44 8.28 -11.57
CA ALA A 67 16.32 8.87 -10.23
C ALA A 67 14.87 8.88 -9.69
N HIS A 68 13.87 8.74 -10.58
CA HIS A 68 12.45 8.67 -10.25
C HIS A 68 11.90 7.24 -10.21
N ARG A 69 12.77 6.22 -10.26
CA ARG A 69 12.35 4.84 -10.04
C ARG A 69 11.67 4.70 -8.68
N VAL A 70 10.78 3.73 -8.58
CA VAL A 70 10.16 3.35 -7.32
C VAL A 70 11.24 2.79 -6.40
N LEU A 71 11.24 3.19 -5.14
CA LEU A 71 12.20 2.63 -4.19
C LEU A 71 11.83 1.20 -3.82
N ASP A 72 12.81 0.30 -3.92
CA ASP A 72 12.66 -1.10 -3.54
C ASP A 72 12.23 -1.25 -2.07
N GLU A 73 12.62 -0.31 -1.20
CA GLU A 73 12.18 -0.27 0.21
C GLU A 73 10.67 -0.06 0.34
N LEU A 74 10.08 0.80 -0.48
CA LEU A 74 8.65 1.11 -0.45
C LEU A 74 7.83 -0.04 -1.05
N LEU A 75 8.32 -0.64 -2.15
CA LEU A 75 7.75 -1.88 -2.70
C LEU A 75 7.77 -3.01 -1.66
N ARG A 76 8.90 -3.20 -0.96
CA ARG A 76 9.03 -4.23 0.06
C ARG A 76 8.15 -3.97 1.27
N TRP A 77 8.00 -2.71 1.67
CA TRP A 77 7.08 -2.32 2.73
C TRP A 77 5.63 -2.67 2.35
N HIS A 78 5.19 -2.25 1.16
CA HIS A 78 3.86 -2.55 0.65
C HIS A 78 3.62 -4.05 0.54
N PHE A 79 4.59 -4.80 0.00
CA PHE A 79 4.53 -6.26 -0.09
C PHE A 79 4.33 -6.95 1.26
N ARG A 80 5.05 -6.49 2.29
CA ARG A 80 4.86 -7.02 3.65
C ARG A 80 3.48 -6.69 4.19
N GLN A 81 2.93 -5.50 3.93
CA GLN A 81 1.56 -5.17 4.31
C GLN A 81 0.57 -6.08 3.58
N SER A 82 0.72 -6.30 2.28
CA SER A 82 -0.13 -7.23 1.52
C SER A 82 -0.07 -8.65 2.07
N VAL A 83 1.12 -9.16 2.39
CA VAL A 83 1.23 -10.47 3.04
C VAL A 83 0.51 -10.48 4.39
N LEU A 84 0.76 -9.51 5.27
CA LEU A 84 0.14 -9.46 6.59
C LEU A 84 -1.38 -9.35 6.52
N ALA A 85 -1.87 -8.53 5.61
CA ALA A 85 -3.28 -8.26 5.43
C ALA A 85 -4.03 -9.50 4.94
N ASN A 86 -3.43 -10.27 4.03
CA ASN A 86 -4.05 -11.45 3.44
C ASN A 86 -3.76 -12.75 4.22
N MET A 87 -2.74 -12.78 5.09
CA MET A 87 -2.47 -13.93 5.98
C MET A 87 -3.47 -14.05 7.15
N ARG A 88 -4.31 -13.03 7.41
CA ARG A 88 -5.32 -13.04 8.48
C ARG A 88 -6.62 -13.79 8.13
N GLY A 89 -6.74 -14.37 6.93
CA GLY A 89 -7.91 -15.13 6.50
C GLY A 89 -9.08 -14.25 6.02
N ALA A 90 -10.00 -14.84 5.25
CA ALA A 90 -11.03 -14.20 4.41
C ALA A 90 -12.14 -13.36 5.12
N GLY A 91 -11.87 -12.77 6.29
CA GLY A 91 -12.90 -12.15 7.13
C GLY A 91 -12.67 -10.70 7.53
N GLU A 92 -11.48 -10.14 7.36
CA GLU A 92 -11.21 -8.75 7.79
C GLU A 92 -10.77 -7.85 6.62
N PRO A 93 -11.55 -6.81 6.32
CA PRO A 93 -11.21 -5.83 5.29
C PRO A 93 -9.97 -5.02 5.70
N ILE A 94 -9.21 -4.62 4.68
CA ILE A 94 -7.88 -4.04 4.83
C ILE A 94 -7.99 -2.54 4.55
N PHE A 95 -7.46 -1.72 5.46
CA PHE A 95 -7.60 -0.27 5.41
C PHE A 95 -6.25 0.43 5.40
N GLU A 96 -6.11 1.41 4.52
CA GLU A 96 -4.95 2.31 4.53
C GLU A 96 -5.03 3.31 5.71
N HIS A 97 -3.89 3.67 6.29
CA HIS A 97 -3.80 4.59 7.42
C HIS A 97 -3.60 6.07 7.03
N ASP A 98 -3.51 6.42 5.75
CA ASP A 98 -3.19 7.79 5.35
C ASP A 98 -4.44 8.63 5.06
N PHE A 99 -5.05 9.14 6.12
CA PHE A 99 -6.06 10.18 5.98
C PHE A 99 -5.37 11.52 5.82
N SER A 100 -5.43 12.08 4.61
CA SER A 100 -4.92 13.42 4.30
C SER A 100 -5.74 14.51 5.01
N GLY A 101 -5.53 14.71 6.32
CA GLY A 101 -5.93 15.89 7.12
C GLY A 101 -7.39 16.37 7.10
N GLY A 102 -8.30 15.67 6.42
CA GLY A 102 -9.72 16.02 6.27
C GLY A 102 -10.64 15.34 7.29
N ASP A 103 -11.95 15.47 7.09
CA ASP A 103 -12.99 14.76 7.88
C ASP A 103 -12.89 13.25 7.67
N MET A 104 -11.97 12.65 8.42
CA MET A 104 -11.65 11.24 8.44
C MET A 104 -12.89 10.35 8.63
N ILE A 105 -13.79 10.74 9.53
CA ILE A 105 -15.02 9.99 9.80
C ILE A 105 -15.97 10.07 8.61
N GLY A 106 -16.07 11.24 7.98
CA GLY A 106 -16.81 11.43 6.74
C GLY A 106 -16.27 10.62 5.56
N VAL A 107 -14.96 10.38 5.50
CA VAL A 107 -14.32 9.52 4.48
C VAL A 107 -14.58 8.05 4.78
N ILE A 108 -14.27 7.59 5.99
CA ILE A 108 -14.45 6.19 6.42
C ILE A 108 -15.91 5.76 6.23
N SER A 109 -16.87 6.60 6.60
CA SER A 109 -18.30 6.28 6.52
C SER A 109 -18.84 6.00 5.11
N LYS A 110 -18.09 6.39 4.07
CA LYS A 110 -18.47 6.20 2.66
C LYS A 110 -17.77 5.02 1.99
N GLU A 111 -16.82 4.38 2.68
CA GLU A 111 -16.04 3.30 2.13
C GLU A 111 -16.72 1.94 2.34
N PRO A 112 -16.46 0.96 1.44
CA PRO A 112 -16.76 -0.43 1.73
C PRO A 112 -16.10 -0.83 3.05
N TYR A 113 -16.86 -1.48 3.94
CA TYR A 113 -16.38 -1.91 5.26
C TYR A 113 -16.00 -0.77 6.24
N ALA A 114 -16.69 0.37 6.14
CA ALA A 114 -16.53 1.54 7.02
C ALA A 114 -16.45 1.21 8.52
N LYS A 115 -17.20 0.22 8.99
CA LYS A 115 -17.29 -0.14 10.40
C LYS A 115 -15.97 -0.75 10.88
N GLU A 116 -15.46 -1.71 10.15
CA GLU A 116 -14.22 -2.40 10.43
C GLU A 116 -13.02 -1.43 10.34
N ARG A 117 -13.07 -0.43 9.44
CA ARG A 117 -12.04 0.62 9.32
C ARG A 117 -12.02 1.53 10.53
N LEU A 118 -13.20 1.94 10.97
CA LEU A 118 -13.36 2.80 12.13
C LEU A 118 -12.83 2.09 13.39
N GLU A 119 -13.14 0.81 13.57
CA GLU A 119 -12.68 0.02 14.70
C GLU A 119 -11.15 -0.15 14.72
N MET A 120 -10.53 -0.41 13.56
CA MET A 120 -9.08 -0.46 13.42
C MET A 120 -8.41 0.89 13.77
N GLU A 121 -8.92 2.01 13.24
CA GLU A 121 -8.36 3.35 13.47
C GLU A 121 -8.45 3.76 14.95
N VAL A 122 -9.58 3.47 15.61
CA VAL A 122 -9.77 3.71 17.04
C VAL A 122 -8.81 2.87 17.88
N ALA A 123 -8.64 1.58 17.56
CA ALA A 123 -7.74 0.68 18.27
C ALA A 123 -6.26 1.10 18.13
N THR A 124 -5.85 1.58 16.96
CA THR A 124 -4.48 2.08 16.72
C THR A 124 -4.19 3.34 17.53
N ARG A 125 -5.14 4.28 17.63
CA ARG A 125 -4.98 5.52 18.42
C ARG A 125 -4.91 5.27 19.93
N LEU A 126 -5.73 4.33 20.43
CA LEU A 126 -5.74 3.97 21.85
C LEU A 126 -4.44 3.26 22.26
N ARG A 127 -3.84 2.45 21.36
CA ARG A 127 -2.53 1.82 21.59
C ARG A 127 -1.36 2.81 21.56
N GLY A 128 -1.48 3.93 20.85
CA GLY A 128 -0.50 5.01 20.84
C GLY A 128 -0.51 5.91 22.09
N GLN A 129 -1.43 5.69 23.04
CA GLN A 129 -1.57 6.48 24.27
C GLN A 129 -1.16 5.75 25.55
N SER A 130 -0.50 4.59 25.45
CA SER A 130 0.14 3.97 26.63
C SER A 130 1.44 4.71 26.95
N VAL A 131 1.34 5.64 27.91
CA VAL A 131 2.46 6.21 28.68
C VAL A 131 3.03 5.14 29.60
#